data_AF-A0A0G1SDJ3-F1
#
_entry.id   AF-A0A0G1SDJ3-F1
#
_cell.length_a   1.000
_cell.length_b   1.000
_cell.length_c   1.000
_cell.angle_alpha   90.00
_cell.angle_beta   90.00
_cell.angle_gamma   90.00
#
_symmetry.space_group_name_H-M   'P 1'
#
loop_
_entity.id
_entity.type
_entity.pdbx_description
1 polymer ?
#
loop_
_entity_poly.entity_id
_entity_poly.type
_entity_poly.pdbx_seq_one_letter_code
_entity_poly.pdbx_strand_id
1 'polypeptide(L)'
;MLKNKTAYLFSKLFFAIIILAVPVVGRAVQIENPLGETTTIAGLVDNIATFLIQIGIPITTIMILVAAIQFMFAGGSEKRVTAARQTLTYAVIGLGVLLLAKGVSSVITSFLGG
;
A
#
# COMPACT_ATOMS: atom_id res chain seq x y z
N MET A 1 -26.71 -23.29 -46.07
CA MET A 1 -27.11 -21.97 -45.53
C MET A 1 -27.04 -21.82 -43.99
N LEU A 2 -26.72 -22.86 -43.20
CA LEU A 2 -26.79 -22.78 -41.72
C LEU A 2 -25.49 -22.34 -41.00
N LYS A 3 -24.34 -22.34 -41.69
CA LYS A 3 -23.02 -22.09 -41.06
C LYS A 3 -22.82 -20.64 -40.57
N ASN A 4 -23.59 -19.67 -41.08
CA ASN A 4 -23.42 -18.24 -40.75
C ASN A 4 -24.29 -17.77 -39.56
N LYS A 5 -25.36 -18.50 -39.23
CA LYS A 5 -26.31 -18.13 -38.17
C LYS A 5 -25.74 -18.43 -36.77
N THR A 6 -25.00 -19.53 -36.62
CA THR A 6 -24.33 -19.89 -35.36
C THR A 6 -23.18 -18.95 -35.03
N ALA A 7 -22.41 -18.49 -36.03
CA ALA A 7 -21.35 -17.51 -35.85
C ALA A 7 -21.88 -16.13 -35.39
N TYR A 8 -23.04 -15.70 -35.93
CA TYR A 8 -23.70 -14.46 -35.51
C TYR A 8 -24.23 -14.51 -34.08
N LEU A 9 -24.79 -15.64 -33.66
CA LEU A 9 -25.25 -15.85 -32.28
C LEU A 9 -24.08 -15.85 -31.28
N PHE A 10 -22.93 -16.42 -31.67
CA PHE A 10 -21.72 -16.40 -30.85
C PHE A 10 -21.13 -14.99 -30.73
N SER A 11 -21.09 -14.23 -31.84
CA SER A 11 -20.64 -12.83 -31.83
C SER A 11 -21.56 -11.93 -30.99
N LYS A 12 -22.88 -12.12 -31.04
CA LYS A 12 -23.83 -11.41 -30.17
C LYS A 12 -23.66 -11.74 -28.69
N LEU A 13 -23.41 -13.01 -28.35
CA LEU A 13 -23.16 -13.43 -26.97
C LEU A 13 -21.87 -12.80 -26.44
N PHE A 14 -20.82 -12.78 -27.25
CA PHE A 14 -19.54 -12.14 -26.92
C PHE A 14 -19.70 -10.63 -26.69
N PHE A 15 -20.44 -9.94 -27.56
CA PHE A 15 -20.70 -8.50 -27.41
C PHE A 15 -21.60 -8.19 -26.20
N ALA A 16 -22.56 -9.06 -25.87
CA ALA A 16 -23.39 -8.93 -24.67
C ALA A 16 -22.59 -9.12 -23.37
N ILE A 17 -21.63 -10.05 -23.34
CA ILE A 17 -20.72 -10.24 -22.20
C ILE A 17 -19.83 -9.02 -22.00
N ILE A 18 -19.33 -8.41 -23.07
CA ILE A 18 -18.51 -7.19 -23.00
C ILE A 18 -19.32 -6.03 -22.42
N ILE A 19 -20.58 -5.85 -22.83
CA ILE A 19 -21.45 -4.78 -22.30
C ILE A 19 -21.80 -5.00 -20.82
N LEU A 20 -21.94 -6.25 -20.37
CA LEU A 20 -22.15 -6.61 -18.96
C LEU A 20 -20.87 -6.43 -18.10
N ALA A 21 -19.70 -6.46 -18.72
CA ALA A 21 -18.40 -6.27 -18.08
C ALA A 21 -17.93 -4.81 -18.04
N VAL A 22 -18.66 -3.85 -18.63
CA VAL A 22 -18.35 -2.42 -18.48
C VAL A 22 -18.84 -1.96 -17.09
N PRO A 23 -17.96 -1.55 -16.18
CA PRO A 23 -18.41 -0.91 -14.95
C PRO A 23 -19.05 0.43 -15.32
N VAL A 24 -20.29 0.65 -14.87
CA VAL A 24 -21.01 1.92 -14.98
C VAL A 24 -20.15 3.03 -14.37
N VAL A 25 -19.51 3.87 -15.19
CA VAL A 25 -18.77 5.04 -14.73
C VAL A 25 -19.73 6.22 -14.67
N GLY A 26 -20.21 6.48 -13.45
CA GLY A 26 -21.10 7.59 -13.13
C GLY A 26 -21.17 7.81 -11.62
N ARG A 27 -20.03 7.65 -10.93
CA ARG A 27 -19.92 8.04 -9.51
C ARG A 27 -19.26 9.41 -9.45
N ALA A 28 -19.93 10.36 -8.80
CA ALA A 28 -19.27 11.57 -8.35
C ALA A 28 -18.03 11.14 -7.57
N VAL A 29 -16.85 11.53 -8.06
CA VAL A 29 -15.60 11.29 -7.35
C VAL A 29 -15.61 12.21 -6.14
N GLN A 30 -16.10 11.71 -5.02
CA GLN A 30 -15.89 12.37 -3.74
C GLN A 30 -14.41 12.20 -3.42
N ILE A 31 -13.66 13.31 -3.43
CA ILE A 31 -12.28 13.34 -2.93
C ILE A 31 -12.40 13.31 -1.41
N GLU A 32 -12.46 12.10 -0.87
CA GLU A 32 -12.40 11.88 0.56
C GLU A 32 -11.01 12.28 1.06
N ASN A 33 -10.95 13.01 2.17
CA ASN A 33 -9.68 13.43 2.74
C ASN A 33 -8.87 12.17 3.09
N PRO A 34 -7.68 11.97 2.52
CA PRO A 34 -6.84 10.80 2.83
C PRO A 34 -6.40 10.74 4.30
N LEU A 35 -6.57 11.84 5.04
CA LEU A 35 -6.31 11.94 6.48
C LEU A 35 -7.60 11.89 7.33
N GLY A 36 -8.77 11.64 6.73
CA GLY A 36 -10.06 11.62 7.42
C GLY A 36 -10.53 12.98 7.94
N GLU A 37 -11.75 13.04 8.48
CA GLU A 37 -12.26 14.20 9.19
C GLU A 37 -11.93 14.08 10.69
N THR A 38 -11.30 15.11 11.25
CA THR A 38 -11.03 15.18 12.70
C THR A 38 -11.23 16.60 13.19
N THR A 39 -11.81 16.73 14.39
CA THR A 39 -12.05 18.01 15.06
C THR A 39 -11.03 18.29 16.18
N THR A 40 -10.10 17.35 16.43
CA THR A 40 -9.10 17.45 17.50
C THR A 40 -7.67 17.29 16.99
N ILE A 41 -6.72 17.98 17.64
CA ILE A 41 -5.28 17.87 17.34
C ILE A 41 -4.78 16.43 17.56
N ALA A 42 -5.28 15.76 18.61
CA ALA A 42 -4.92 14.36 18.88
C ALA A 42 -5.38 13.41 17.76
N GLY A 43 -6.61 13.58 17.26
CA GLY A 43 -7.10 12.80 16.12
C GLY A 43 -6.35 13.09 14.82
N LEU A 44 -5.89 14.33 14.61
CA LEU A 44 -5.06 14.66 13.44
C LEU A 44 -3.71 13.95 13.48
N VAL A 45 -3.07 13.90 14.65
CA VAL A 45 -1.79 13.19 14.83
C VAL A 45 -1.97 11.69 14.60
N ASP A 46 -3.07 11.09 15.07
CA ASP A 46 -3.34 9.67 14.87
C ASP A 46 -3.62 9.31 13.41
N ASN A 47 -4.37 10.15 12.69
CA ASN A 47 -4.64 9.95 11.28
C ASN A 47 -3.36 10.06 10.44
N ILE A 48 -2.48 11.02 10.76
CA ILE A 48 -1.17 11.13 10.12
C ILE A 48 -0.31 9.89 10.41
N ALA A 49 -0.27 9.43 11.67
CA ALA A 49 0.49 8.24 12.04
C ALA A 49 -0.02 7.00 11.29
N THR A 50 -1.34 6.83 11.20
CA THR A 50 -1.98 5.72 10.48
C THR A 50 -1.67 5.78 8.98
N PHE A 51 -1.76 6.96 8.37
CA PHE A 51 -1.42 7.16 6.97
C PHE A 51 0.06 6.83 6.69
N LEU A 52 0.98 7.28 7.55
CA LEU A 52 2.41 6.97 7.44
C LEU A 52 2.69 5.47 7.56
N ILE A 53 1.97 4.75 8.41
CA ILE A 53 2.11 3.29 8.54
C ILE A 53 1.58 2.57 7.30
N GLN A 54 0.44 3.00 6.77
CA GLN A 54 -0.17 2.42 5.59
C GLN A 54 0.77 2.43 4.38
N ILE A 55 1.52 3.52 4.18
CA ILE A 55 2.55 3.61 3.13
C ILE A 55 3.91 3.07 3.59
N GLY A 56 4.24 3.18 4.86
CA GLY A 56 5.54 2.83 5.41
C GLY A 56 5.79 1.33 5.47
N ILE A 57 4.77 0.53 5.78
CA ILE A 57 4.86 -0.94 5.80
C ILE A 57 5.28 -1.51 4.43
N PRO A 58 4.59 -1.20 3.30
CA PRO A 58 4.99 -1.74 2.01
C PRO A 58 6.38 -1.25 1.58
N ILE A 59 6.73 0.02 1.84
CA ILE A 59 8.07 0.55 1.54
C ILE A 59 9.15 -0.21 2.34
N THR A 60 8.93 -0.40 3.64
CA THR A 60 9.86 -1.14 4.51
C THR A 60 10.04 -2.58 4.04
N THR A 61 8.95 -3.21 3.61
CA THR A 61 8.98 -4.58 3.05
C THR A 61 9.87 -4.65 1.81
N ILE A 62 9.73 -3.71 0.88
CA ILE A 62 10.57 -3.62 -0.32
C ILE A 62 12.04 -3.40 0.06
N MET A 63 12.32 -2.53 1.03
CA MET A 63 13.69 -2.27 1.50
C MET A 63 14.36 -3.51 2.11
N ILE A 64 13.60 -4.31 2.87
CA ILE A 64 14.08 -5.59 3.42
C ILE A 64 14.40 -6.57 2.29
N LEU A 65 13.54 -6.66 1.27
CA LEU A 65 13.80 -7.51 0.10
C LEU A 65 15.05 -7.06 -0.66
N VAL A 66 15.25 -5.75 -0.85
CA VAL A 66 16.46 -5.20 -1.47
C VAL A 66 17.71 -5.56 -0.66
N ALA A 67 17.66 -5.44 0.67
CA ALA A 67 18.77 -5.85 1.53
C ALA A 67 19.06 -7.36 1.40
N ALA A 68 18.03 -8.21 1.36
CA ALA A 68 18.17 -9.65 1.20
C ALA A 68 18.84 -10.02 -0.14
N ILE A 69 18.39 -9.41 -1.24
CA ILE A 69 18.99 -9.55 -2.57
C ILE A 69 20.46 -9.12 -2.53
N GLN A 70 20.77 -8.00 -1.88
CA GLN A 70 22.12 -7.49 -1.77
C GLN A 70 23.04 -8.43 -0.97
N PHE A 71 22.53 -9.11 0.06
CA PHE A 71 23.26 -10.16 0.77
C PHE A 71 23.53 -11.38 -0.10
N MET A 72 22.55 -11.85 -0.87
CA MET A 72 22.69 -13.00 -1.77
C MET A 72 23.75 -12.76 -2.84
N PHE A 73 23.79 -11.55 -3.41
CA PHE A 73 24.74 -11.18 -4.48
C PHE A 73 26.07 -10.60 -3.97
N ALA A 74 26.31 -10.59 -2.65
CA ALA A 74 27.54 -9.99 -2.10
C ALA A 74 28.82 -10.78 -2.45
N GLY A 75 28.69 -12.07 -2.77
CA GLY A 75 29.78 -12.89 -3.34
C GLY A 75 31.06 -12.96 -2.51
N GLY A 76 30.98 -12.76 -1.18
CA GLY A 76 32.14 -12.72 -0.28
C GLY A 76 32.86 -11.36 -0.20
N SER A 77 32.41 -10.32 -0.91
CA SER A 77 32.98 -8.98 -0.77
C SER A 77 32.47 -8.27 0.47
N GLU A 78 33.38 -7.97 1.40
CA GLU A 78 33.06 -7.36 2.70
C GLU A 78 32.33 -6.01 2.57
N LYS A 79 32.68 -5.24 1.53
CA LYS A 79 32.02 -3.97 1.19
C LYS A 79 30.53 -4.15 0.85
N ARG A 80 30.17 -5.18 0.07
CA ARG A 80 28.77 -5.42 -0.33
C ARG A 80 27.96 -5.96 0.84
N VAL A 81 28.56 -6.82 1.67
CA VAL A 81 27.94 -7.34 2.90
C VAL A 81 27.67 -6.21 3.89
N THR A 82 28.64 -5.31 4.09
CA THR A 82 28.47 -4.15 4.97
C THR A 82 27.36 -3.23 4.47
N ALA A 83 27.31 -2.96 3.18
CA ALA A 83 26.25 -2.15 2.59
C ALA A 83 24.86 -2.81 2.73
N ALA A 84 24.74 -4.13 2.52
CA ALA A 84 23.48 -4.85 2.72
C ALA A 84 23.01 -4.79 4.19
N ARG A 85 23.95 -4.92 5.13
CA ARG A 85 23.69 -4.78 6.57
C ARG A 85 23.19 -3.39 6.91
N GLN A 86 23.80 -2.34 6.35
CA GLN A 86 23.33 -0.97 6.56
C GLN A 86 21.92 -0.78 6.03
N THR A 87 21.62 -1.23 4.81
CA THR A 87 20.26 -1.18 4.24
C THR A 87 19.25 -1.87 5.15
N LEU A 88 19.57 -3.06 5.66
CA LEU A 88 18.72 -3.79 6.59
C LEU A 88 18.53 -3.04 7.91
N THR A 89 19.60 -2.51 8.50
CA THR A 89 19.54 -1.74 9.75
C THR A 89 18.63 -0.52 9.59
N TYR A 90 18.76 0.24 8.50
CA TYR A 90 17.89 1.38 8.25
C TYR A 90 16.43 0.98 8.02
N ALA A 91 16.18 -0.15 7.35
CA ALA A 91 14.82 -0.66 7.20
C ALA A 91 14.19 -1.04 8.56
N VAL A 92 14.96 -1.67 9.45
CA VAL A 92 14.51 -2.03 10.81
C VAL A 92 14.27 -0.78 11.67
N ILE A 93 15.16 0.22 11.60
CA ILE A 93 14.97 1.49 12.29
C ILE A 93 13.70 2.19 11.78
N GLY A 94 13.50 2.25 10.46
CA GLY A 94 12.30 2.82 9.86
C GLY A 94 11.02 2.13 10.35
N LEU A 95 11.02 0.79 10.41
CA LEU A 95 9.91 0.03 10.98
C LEU A 95 9.68 0.37 12.46
N GLY A 96 10.75 0.47 13.26
CA GLY A 96 10.67 0.85 14.66
C GLY A 96 10.04 2.24 14.85
N VAL A 97 10.44 3.23 14.04
CA VAL A 97 9.87 4.58 14.08
C VAL A 97 8.38 4.57 13.72
N LEU A 98 7.97 3.79 12.72
CA LEU A 98 6.55 3.65 12.36
C LEU A 98 5.70 3.06 13.50
N LEU A 99 6.22 2.05 14.20
CA LEU A 99 5.55 1.46 15.35
C LEU A 99 5.46 2.45 16.53
N LEU A 100 6.55 3.19 16.78
CA LEU A 100 6.58 4.22 17.81
C LEU A 100 5.61 5.37 17.52
N ALA A 101 5.45 5.77 16.25
CA ALA A 101 4.50 6.82 15.86
C ALA A 101 3.07 6.49 16.30
N LYS A 102 2.62 5.24 16.12
CA LYS A 102 1.32 4.77 16.61
C LYS A 102 1.26 4.65 18.13
N GLY A 103 2.34 4.19 18.75
CA GLY A 103 2.40 4.09 20.21
C GLY A 103 2.25 5.46 20.87
N VAL A 104 2.93 6.47 20.35
CA VAL A 104 2.85 7.85 20.84
C VAL A 104 1.48 8.46 20.55
N SER A 105 0.90 8.25 19.35
CA SER A 105 -0.45 8.76 19.06
C SER A 105 -1.50 8.19 20.01
N SER A 106 -1.44 6.89 20.29
CA SER A 106 -2.35 6.22 21.25
C SER A 106 -2.24 6.76 22.67
N VAL A 107 -1.04 7.15 23.09
CA VAL A 107 -0.81 7.73 24.41
C VAL A 107 -1.41 9.14 24.47
N ILE A 108 -1.15 9.96 23.45
CA ILE A 108 -1.67 11.33 23.35
C ILE A 108 -3.20 11.34 23.32
N THR A 109 -3.83 10.45 22.55
CA THR A 109 -5.30 10.35 22.50
C THR A 109 -5.89 9.85 23.82
N SER A 110 -5.20 8.98 24.55
CA SER A 110 -5.66 8.52 25.88
C SER A 110 -5.60 9.60 26.95
N PHE A 111 -4.66 10.55 26.85
CA PHE A 111 -4.51 11.65 27.81
C PHE A 111 -5.32 12.91 27.44
N LEU A 112 -5.56 13.16 26.16
CA LEU A 112 -6.27 14.37 25.68
C LEU A 112 -7.69 14.11 25.16
N GLY A 113 -8.06 12.84 24.96
CA GLY A 113 -9.40 12.41 24.52
C GLY A 113 -10.31 11.94 25.66
N GLY A 114 -9.87 12.10 26.92
CA GLY A 114 -10.69 11.97 28.12
C GLY A 114 -11.31 13.31 28.53
#